data_AF-A0A7I4XUI4-F1
#
_entry.id   AF-A0A7I4XUI4-F1
#
_cell.length_a   1.000
_cell.length_b   1.000
_cell.length_c   1.000
_cell.angle_alpha   90.00
_cell.angle_beta   90.00
_cell.angle_gamma   90.00
#
_symmetry.space_group_name_H-M   'P 1'
#
loop_
_entity.id
_entity.type
_entity.pdbx_description
1 polymer ?
#
loop_
_entity_poly.entity_id
_entity_poly.type
_entity_poly.pdbx_seq_one_letter_code
_entity_poly.pdbx_strand_id
1 'polypeptide(L)'
;MRSRGVGGVGILVNTHLNTDHTMTTRIGQLRRCSSTPAPTIFIAYAPTSSYDEEEEEALYMDLEKLYREKQTFFKVPVGDFNANIGQRTKSEELHTGTHRIEWNK
;
A
#
# COMPACT_ATOMS: atom_id res chain seq x y z
N MET A 1 19.40 -17.18 -21.60
CA MET A 1 18.60 -16.06 -21.06
C MET A 1 18.05 -16.48 -19.70
N ARG A 2 18.48 -15.85 -18.60
CA ARG A 2 17.82 -16.03 -17.30
C ARG A 2 16.59 -15.12 -17.32
N SER A 3 15.38 -15.69 -17.33
CA SER A 3 14.17 -14.91 -17.10
C SER A 3 14.26 -14.34 -15.69
N ARG A 4 14.36 -13.01 -15.57
CA ARG A 4 14.16 -12.34 -14.28
C ARG A 4 12.72 -12.64 -13.88
N GLY A 5 12.52 -13.41 -12.81
CA GLY A 5 11.19 -13.61 -12.24
C GLY A 5 10.69 -12.26 -11.75
N VAL A 6 9.68 -11.70 -12.40
CA VAL A 6 9.02 -10.48 -11.92
C VAL A 6 8.14 -10.91 -10.74
N GLY A 7 8.51 -10.50 -9.53
CA GLY A 7 7.68 -10.71 -8.34
C GLY A 7 6.35 -9.97 -8.48
N GLY A 8 5.29 -10.51 -7.90
CA GLY A 8 3.94 -9.95 -7.98
C GLY A 8 3.24 -9.96 -6.63
N VAL A 9 2.31 -9.03 -6.44
CA VAL A 9 1.44 -8.98 -5.26
C VAL A 9 0.37 -10.06 -5.38
N GLY A 10 0.06 -10.75 -4.27
CA GLY A 10 -1.03 -11.71 -4.17
C GLY A 10 -1.85 -11.46 -2.90
N ILE A 11 -3.17 -11.56 -2.99
CA ILE A 11 -4.08 -11.34 -1.85
C ILE A 11 -4.91 -12.61 -1.67
N LEU A 12 -4.81 -13.24 -0.49
CA LEU A 12 -5.72 -14.32 -0.11
C LEU A 12 -6.92 -13.71 0.61
N VAL A 13 -8.12 -13.94 0.08
CA VAL A 13 -9.36 -13.43 0.66
C VAL A 13 -10.27 -14.62 0.99
N ASN A 14 -10.94 -14.54 2.14
CA ASN A 14 -11.96 -15.51 2.51
C ASN A 14 -13.17 -15.36 1.57
N THR A 15 -13.60 -16.45 0.93
CA THR A 15 -14.73 -16.49 -0.01
C THR A 15 -16.07 -16.06 0.58
N HIS A 16 -16.22 -16.11 1.91
CA HIS A 16 -17.42 -15.64 2.61
C HIS A 16 -17.47 -14.10 2.75
N LEU A 17 -16.38 -13.40 2.43
CA LEU A 17 -16.35 -11.94 2.40
C LEU A 17 -16.68 -11.46 0.99
N ASN A 18 -17.71 -10.62 0.87
CA ASN A 18 -17.97 -9.89 -0.38
C ASN A 18 -16.94 -8.77 -0.54
N THR A 19 -15.94 -9.00 -1.40
CA THR A 19 -14.84 -8.05 -1.64
C THR A 19 -14.63 -7.80 -3.11
N ASP A 20 -14.43 -6.53 -3.47
CA ASP A 20 -13.91 -6.12 -4.77
C ASP A 20 -12.40 -5.91 -4.67
N HIS A 21 -11.65 -6.26 -5.71
CA HIS A 21 -10.22 -6.03 -5.74
C HIS A 21 -9.77 -5.40 -7.06
N THR A 22 -8.60 -4.77 -7.04
CA THR A 22 -7.93 -4.22 -8.22
C THR A 22 -6.43 -4.38 -7.99
N MET A 23 -5.71 -4.90 -8.98
CA MET A 23 -4.29 -5.20 -8.83
C MET A 23 -3.50 -4.72 -10.05
N THR A 24 -2.35 -4.12 -9.77
CA THR A 24 -1.27 -3.87 -10.72
C THR A 24 -0.05 -4.69 -10.29
N THR A 25 1.10 -4.51 -10.96
CA THR A 25 2.32 -5.27 -10.65
C THR A 25 2.78 -5.13 -9.20
N ARG A 26 2.65 -3.94 -8.60
CA ARG A 26 3.16 -3.62 -7.26
C ARG A 26 2.12 -3.06 -6.28
N ILE A 27 0.92 -2.71 -6.76
CA ILE A 27 -0.14 -2.15 -5.91
C ILE A 27 -1.41 -3.00 -6.05
N GLY A 28 -2.03 -3.31 -4.93
CA GLY A 28 -3.34 -3.91 -4.81
C GLY A 28 -4.30 -3.00 -4.05
N GLN A 29 -5.58 -3.10 -4.37
CA GLN A 29 -6.67 -2.54 -3.60
C GLN A 29 -7.65 -3.67 -3.31
N LEU A 30 -8.10 -3.77 -2.06
CA LEU A 30 -9.18 -4.64 -1.65
C LEU A 30 -10.24 -3.81 -0.92
N ARG A 31 -11.48 -3.84 -1.39
CA ARG A 31 -12.62 -3.18 -0.74
C ARG A 31 -13.59 -4.21 -0.24
N ARG A 32 -13.95 -4.15 1.03
CA ARG A 32 -15.03 -4.99 1.58
C ARG A 32 -16.37 -4.32 1.37
N CYS A 33 -17.18 -4.88 0.47
CA CYS A 33 -18.45 -4.31 0.03
C CYS A 33 -19.62 -4.65 0.98
N SER A 34 -19.46 -5.66 1.84
CA SER A 34 -20.48 -6.09 2.81
C SER A 34 -20.52 -5.27 4.12
N SER A 35 -19.81 -4.15 4.21
CA SER A 35 -19.73 -3.33 5.43
C SER A 35 -19.99 -1.86 5.13
N THR A 36 -20.63 -1.17 6.08
CA THR A 36 -20.93 0.27 6.01
C THR A 36 -20.40 0.95 7.27
N PRO A 37 -19.38 1.83 7.18
CA PRO A 37 -18.65 2.19 5.97
C PRO A 37 -17.74 1.05 5.47
N ALA A 38 -17.59 0.95 4.15
CA ALA A 38 -16.75 -0.06 3.52
C ALA A 38 -15.26 0.26 3.74
N PRO A 39 -14.47 -0.60 4.42
CA PRO A 39 -13.04 -0.42 4.53
C PRO A 39 -12.38 -0.77 3.20
N THR A 40 -11.37 0.04 2.85
CA THR A 40 -10.45 -0.23 1.75
C THR A 40 -9.07 -0.52 2.31
N ILE A 41 -8.51 -1.64 1.90
CA ILE A 41 -7.13 -2.03 2.17
C ILE A 41 -6.33 -1.74 0.89
N PHE A 42 -5.28 -0.94 1.01
CA PHE A 42 -4.31 -0.70 -0.02
C PHE A 42 -3.09 -1.55 0.27
N ILE A 43 -2.63 -2.30 -0.72
CA ILE A 43 -1.51 -3.20 -0.60
C ILE A 43 -0.42 -2.70 -1.52
N ALA A 44 0.80 -2.52 -1.03
CA ALA A 44 1.92 -2.11 -1.86
C ALA A 44 3.14 -2.99 -1.59
N TYR A 45 3.91 -3.27 -2.63
CA TYR A 45 5.20 -3.94 -2.51
C TYR A 45 6.26 -3.04 -3.11
N ALA A 46 7.11 -2.50 -2.25
CA ALA A 46 8.23 -1.68 -2.66
C ALA A 46 9.23 -2.52 -3.46
N PRO A 47 9.79 -1.97 -4.55
CA PRO A 47 10.95 -2.58 -5.16
C PRO A 47 12.07 -2.78 -4.13
N THR A 48 12.92 -3.77 -4.37
CA THR A 48 14.12 -3.96 -3.55
C THR A 48 15.08 -2.79 -3.77
N SER A 49 15.89 -2.44 -2.77
CA SER A 49 16.83 -1.30 -2.77
C SER A 49 17.90 -1.28 -3.89
N SER A 50 17.89 -2.26 -4.78
CA SER A 50 18.71 -2.34 -5.99
C SER A 50 18.04 -1.72 -7.23
N TYR A 51 16.78 -1.33 -7.13
CA TYR A 51 16.02 -0.65 -8.19
C TYR A 51 16.25 0.86 -8.12
N ASP A 52 15.95 1.54 -9.23
CA ASP A 52 16.14 2.99 -9.38
C ASP A 52 15.19 3.80 -8.48
N GLU A 53 15.65 4.94 -7.97
CA GLU A 53 14.88 5.84 -7.09
C GLU A 53 13.57 6.28 -7.78
N GLU A 54 13.59 6.45 -9.10
CA GLU A 54 12.41 6.80 -9.91
C GLU A 54 11.29 5.76 -9.81
N GLU A 55 11.62 4.46 -9.75
CA GLU A 55 10.61 3.40 -9.61
C GLU A 55 10.01 3.36 -8.21
N GLU A 56 10.78 3.73 -7.18
CA GLU A 56 10.31 3.85 -5.82
C GLU A 56 9.39 5.07 -5.67
N GLU A 57 9.80 6.23 -6.17
CA GLU A 57 8.96 7.43 -6.17
C GLU A 57 7.64 7.21 -6.92
N ALA A 58 7.68 6.59 -8.11
CA ALA A 58 6.49 6.27 -8.88
C ALA A 58 5.50 5.41 -8.09
N LEU A 59 5.98 4.42 -7.32
CA LEU A 59 5.14 3.59 -6.47
C LEU A 59 4.44 4.43 -5.38
N TYR A 60 5.17 5.29 -4.68
CA TYR A 60 4.60 6.12 -3.62
C TYR A 60 3.59 7.13 -4.19
N MET A 61 3.89 7.73 -5.35
CA MET A 61 2.96 8.64 -6.04
C MET A 61 1.67 7.94 -6.46
N ASP A 62 1.77 6.74 -7.06
CA ASP A 62 0.60 5.96 -7.47
C ASP A 62 -0.24 5.52 -6.26
N LEU A 63 0.42 5.10 -5.17
CA LEU A 63 -0.25 4.74 -3.92
C LEU A 63 -0.95 5.93 -3.28
N GLU A 64 -0.30 7.10 -3.23
CA GLU A 64 -0.88 8.34 -2.72
C GLU A 64 -2.12 8.72 -3.51
N LYS A 65 -2.03 8.73 -4.84
CA LYS A 65 -3.14 9.02 -5.73
C LYS A 65 -4.31 8.09 -5.47
N LEU A 66 -4.07 6.79 -5.44
CA LEU A 66 -5.10 5.78 -5.15
C LEU A 66 -5.74 6.00 -3.77
N TYR A 67 -4.93 6.31 -2.75
CA TYR A 67 -5.43 6.59 -1.42
C TYR A 67 -6.32 7.84 -1.38
N ARG A 68 -5.95 8.92 -2.09
CA ARG A 68 -6.72 10.17 -2.16
C ARG A 68 -8.02 9.99 -2.95
N GLU A 69 -7.97 9.34 -4.12
CA GLU A 69 -9.11 9.16 -5.02
C GLU A 69 -10.25 8.33 -4.39
N LYS A 70 -9.91 7.31 -3.59
CA LYS A 70 -10.95 6.48 -2.99
C LYS A 70 -11.63 7.22 -1.86
N GLN A 71 -12.92 7.50 -2.01
CA GLN A 71 -13.73 8.14 -0.98
C GLN A 71 -14.29 7.11 0.02
N THR A 72 -13.41 6.38 0.71
CA THR A 72 -13.80 5.47 1.80
C THR A 72 -13.41 6.00 3.16
N PHE A 73 -14.27 5.80 4.16
CA PHE A 73 -14.06 6.30 5.52
C PHE A 73 -12.88 5.60 6.22
N PHE A 74 -12.74 4.29 6.03
CA PHE A 74 -11.60 3.52 6.53
C PHE A 74 -10.68 3.14 5.37
N LYS A 75 -9.42 3.54 5.47
CA LYS A 75 -8.35 3.28 4.51
C LYS A 75 -7.15 2.74 5.26
N VAL A 76 -6.60 1.62 4.82
CA VAL A 76 -5.48 0.95 5.49
C VAL A 76 -4.39 0.60 4.49
N PRO A 77 -3.20 1.25 4.51
CA PRO A 77 -2.04 0.79 3.76
C PRO A 77 -1.40 -0.41 4.47
N VAL A 78 -1.11 -1.46 3.71
CA VAL A 78 -0.47 -2.71 4.15
C VAL A 78 0.58 -3.09 3.11
N GLY A 79 1.65 -3.74 3.52
CA GLY A 79 2.62 -4.30 2.59
C GLY A 79 4.05 -4.09 3.04
N ASP A 80 4.95 -4.54 2.18
CA ASP A 80 6.39 -4.40 2.40
C ASP A 80 6.86 -3.15 1.69
N PHE A 81 7.13 -2.10 2.45
CA PHE A 81 7.56 -0.81 1.92
C PHE A 81 9.08 -0.68 1.82
N ASN A 82 9.86 -1.67 2.28
CA ASN A 82 11.32 -1.59 2.38
C ASN A 82 11.84 -0.30 3.07
N ALA A 83 11.01 0.38 3.85
CA ALA A 83 11.33 1.64 4.48
C ALA A 83 11.82 1.42 5.92
N ASN A 84 12.91 2.09 6.28
CA ASN A 84 13.36 2.15 7.67
C ASN A 84 12.39 3.01 8.48
N ILE A 85 11.68 2.41 9.42
CA ILE A 85 10.89 3.16 10.39
C ILE A 85 11.86 3.75 11.42
N GLY A 86 11.76 5.05 11.68
CA GLY A 86 12.56 5.73 12.69
C GLY A 86 12.39 5.12 14.09
N GLN A 87 13.32 5.43 15.01
CA GLN A 87 13.26 4.91 16.38
C GLN A 87 11.99 5.40 17.09
N ARG A 88 11.22 4.45 17.66
CA ARG A 88 9.96 4.75 18.36
C ARG A 88 10.22 5.57 19.64
N THR A 89 9.98 6.87 19.61
CA THR A 89 9.91 7.74 20.80
C THR A 89 8.45 7.93 21.20
N LYS A 90 8.10 7.58 22.45
CA LYS A 90 6.78 7.71 23.14
C LYS A 90 5.55 8.00 22.27
N SER A 91 4.81 6.91 22.00
CA SER A 91 3.38 6.67 21.69
C SER A 91 2.35 7.75 21.28
N GLU A 92 2.61 9.05 21.27
CA GLU A 92 1.59 10.07 20.91
C GLU A 92 1.79 10.68 19.52
N GLU A 93 2.96 10.52 18.90
CA GLU A 93 3.18 10.93 17.52
C GLU A 93 3.35 9.70 16.60
N LEU A 94 2.49 9.62 15.59
CA LEU A 94 2.67 8.74 14.44
C LEU A 94 3.88 9.25 13.63
N HIS A 95 5.09 8.87 14.03
CA HIS A 95 6.30 9.18 13.27
C HIS A 95 6.46 8.24 12.08
N THR A 96 6.54 8.83 10.89
CA THR A 96 6.73 8.16 9.61
C THR A 96 8.06 8.68 9.03
N GLY A 97 8.87 7.78 8.47
CA GLY A 97 10.25 8.04 8.04
C GLY A 97 10.38 8.97 6.83
N THR A 98 11.60 9.14 6.32
CA THR A 98 12.00 10.16 5.32
C THR A 98 11.27 10.08 3.98
N HIS A 99 10.62 8.95 3.67
CA HIS A 99 9.81 8.72 2.47
C HIS A 99 8.30 8.87 2.75
N ARG A 100 7.92 9.76 3.68
CA ARG A 100 6.53 9.92 4.15
C ARG A 100 5.69 10.74 3.17
N ILE A 101 4.54 10.17 2.77
CA ILE A 101 3.37 10.92 2.30
C ILE A 101 2.79 11.70 3.50
N GLU A 102 2.78 13.03 3.42
CA GLU A 102 2.25 13.90 4.47
C GLU A 102 0.71 13.88 4.46
N TRP A 103 0.10 13.39 5.55
CA TRP A 103 -1.34 13.18 5.64
C TRP A 103 -2.03 14.41 6.25
N ASN A 104 -2.72 15.21 5.43
CA ASN A 104 -3.69 16.17 5.93
C ASN A 104 -5.05 15.49 6.13
N LYS A 105 -5.69 15.79 7.27
CA LYS A 105 -6.97 15.24 7.72
C LYS A 105 -8.15 15.72 6.87
#